data_AF-A0A519RIU3-F1
#
_entry.id   AF-A0A519RIU3-F1
#
_cell.length_a   1.000
_cell.length_b   1.000
_cell.length_c   1.000
_cell.angle_alpha   90.00
_cell.angle_beta   90.00
_cell.angle_gamma   90.00
#
_symmetry.space_group_name_H-M   'P 1'
#
loop_
_entity.id
_entity.type
_entity.pdbx_description
1 polymer ?
#
loop_
_entity_poly.entity_id
_entity_poly.type
_entity_poly.pdbx_seq_one_letter_code
_entity_poly.pdbx_strand_id
1 'polypeptide(L)'
;AFGLTFAWDYAVYSQNIQFQKSIKENAVRLFQGDENCPFNWEPSGTDFLSPCMEEIGIMQRVLPEHGFLIWLKRFAPSLFDKKFLWEVAKVSDRTDGHLVHLDGLNFSRAWNLYYLINQYPKQLSHLKPLADTHLNFSLPSVVDGNYEGEHWLASFALRAYEVRK
;
A
#
# COMPACT_ATOMS: atom_id res chain seq x y z
N ALA A 1 -1.60 -10.19 1.05
CA ALA A 1 -2.78 -9.35 0.77
C ALA A 1 -2.81 -8.85 -0.69
N PHE A 2 -1.76 -8.19 -1.21
CA PHE A 2 -1.68 -7.67 -2.59
C PHE A 2 -2.24 -8.57 -3.71
N GLY A 3 -1.87 -9.84 -3.78
CA GLY A 3 -2.39 -10.77 -4.80
C GLY A 3 -3.92 -10.94 -4.74
N LEU A 4 -4.52 -10.90 -3.54
CA LEU A 4 -5.98 -10.96 -3.38
C LEU A 4 -6.66 -9.70 -3.93
N THR A 5 -5.99 -8.55 -3.89
CA THR A 5 -6.50 -7.29 -4.45
C THR A 5 -6.69 -7.39 -5.97
N PHE A 6 -5.71 -7.94 -6.71
CA PHE A 6 -5.89 -8.17 -8.15
C PHE A 6 -6.95 -9.23 -8.45
N ALA A 7 -6.97 -10.31 -7.67
CA ALA A 7 -7.99 -11.33 -7.81
C ALA A 7 -9.39 -10.74 -7.60
N TRP A 8 -9.54 -9.83 -6.64
CA TRP A 8 -10.80 -9.12 -6.37
C TRP A 8 -11.19 -8.23 -7.55
N ASP A 9 -10.27 -7.37 -8.01
CA ASP A 9 -10.52 -6.42 -9.09
C ASP A 9 -10.88 -7.18 -10.39
N TYR A 10 -10.22 -8.31 -10.67
CA TYR A 10 -10.60 -9.22 -11.76
C TYR A 10 -11.98 -9.85 -11.56
N ALA A 11 -12.30 -10.34 -10.37
CA ALA A 11 -13.59 -10.95 -10.09
C ALA A 11 -14.75 -9.96 -10.29
N VAL A 12 -14.56 -8.69 -9.89
CA VAL A 12 -15.50 -7.60 -10.16
C VAL A 12 -15.63 -7.35 -11.66
N TYR A 13 -14.51 -7.18 -12.36
CA TYR A 13 -14.48 -6.88 -13.79
C TYR A 13 -15.15 -7.98 -14.63
N SER A 14 -14.87 -9.24 -14.32
CA SER A 14 -15.42 -10.42 -15.01
C SER A 14 -16.80 -10.84 -14.53
N GLN A 15 -17.39 -10.13 -13.55
CA GLN A 15 -18.66 -10.45 -12.91
C GLN A 15 -18.69 -11.88 -12.30
N ASN A 16 -17.53 -12.39 -11.87
CA ASN A 16 -17.41 -13.71 -11.27
C ASN A 16 -17.76 -13.66 -9.77
N ILE A 17 -19.07 -13.70 -9.49
CA ILE A 17 -19.61 -13.56 -8.13
C ILE A 17 -19.10 -14.65 -7.16
N GLN A 18 -18.94 -15.89 -7.63
CA GLN A 18 -18.45 -16.99 -6.77
C GLN A 18 -16.99 -16.76 -6.37
N PHE A 19 -16.15 -16.30 -7.30
CA PHE A 19 -14.76 -15.99 -6.99
C PHE A 19 -14.65 -14.77 -6.07
N GLN A 20 -15.43 -13.72 -6.33
CA GLN A 20 -15.51 -12.54 -5.47
C GLN A 20 -15.90 -12.93 -4.03
N LYS A 21 -16.91 -13.79 -3.87
CA LYS A 21 -17.34 -14.30 -2.56
C LYS A 21 -16.23 -15.06 -1.84
N SER A 22 -15.54 -15.97 -2.54
CA SER A 22 -14.42 -16.73 -1.98
C SER A 22 -13.27 -15.83 -1.49
N ILE A 23 -12.95 -14.78 -2.24
CA ILE A 23 -11.93 -13.79 -1.86
C ILE A 23 -12.37 -13.02 -0.61
N LYS A 24 -13.62 -12.53 -0.58
CA LYS A 24 -14.16 -11.83 0.60
C LYS A 24 -14.09 -12.71 1.85
N GLU A 25 -14.58 -13.94 1.78
CA GLU A 25 -14.61 -14.86 2.92
C GLU A 25 -13.21 -15.10 3.47
N ASN A 26 -12.23 -15.31 2.59
CA ASN A 26 -10.85 -15.56 3.02
C ASN A 26 -10.14 -14.30 3.52
N ALA A 27 -10.31 -13.15 2.87
CA ALA A 27 -9.73 -11.89 3.34
C ALA A 27 -10.27 -11.54 4.74
N VAL A 28 -11.59 -11.65 4.93
CA VAL A 28 -12.23 -11.41 6.22
C VAL A 28 -11.73 -12.42 7.28
N ARG A 29 -11.67 -13.71 6.96
CA ARG A 29 -11.15 -14.75 7.87
C ARG A 29 -9.71 -14.48 8.30
N LEU A 30 -8.87 -13.97 7.39
CA LEU A 30 -7.45 -13.75 7.65
C LEU A 30 -7.19 -12.46 8.43
N PHE A 31 -7.87 -11.37 8.07
CA PHE A 31 -7.44 -10.00 8.45
C PHE A 31 -8.44 -9.26 9.36
N GLN A 32 -9.68 -9.74 9.52
CA GLN A 32 -10.68 -9.02 10.34
C GLN A 32 -10.25 -8.90 11.82
N GLY A 33 -9.52 -9.90 12.31
CA GLY A 33 -9.04 -9.96 13.69
C GLY A 33 -7.76 -9.15 13.96
N ASP A 34 -7.07 -8.70 12.91
CA ASP A 34 -5.79 -8.03 13.06
C ASP A 34 -5.95 -6.61 13.62
N GLU A 35 -5.01 -6.21 14.48
CA GLU A 35 -5.01 -4.94 15.19
C GLU A 35 -3.59 -4.40 15.32
N ASN A 36 -3.46 -3.07 15.46
CA ASN A 36 -2.19 -2.40 15.76
C ASN A 36 -1.03 -2.79 14.82
N CYS A 37 -1.25 -2.70 13.50
CA CYS A 37 -0.25 -3.04 12.51
C CYS A 37 1.09 -2.33 12.80
N PRO A 38 2.21 -3.07 12.87
CA PRO A 38 3.47 -2.53 13.32
C PRO A 38 4.20 -1.82 12.16
N PHE A 39 3.77 -0.60 11.82
CA PHE A 39 4.41 0.22 10.78
C PHE A 39 5.93 0.41 10.98
N ASN A 40 6.41 0.31 12.23
CA ASN A 40 7.83 0.41 12.59
C ASN A 40 8.64 -0.87 12.34
N TRP A 41 8.01 -1.98 11.96
CA TRP A 41 8.72 -3.19 11.51
C TRP A 41 9.10 -3.10 10.03
N GLU A 42 8.56 -2.13 9.31
CA GLU A 42 8.95 -1.85 7.94
C GLU A 42 9.94 -0.67 7.89
N PRO A 43 10.98 -0.73 7.03
CA PRO A 43 11.26 -1.80 6.08
C PRO A 43 11.99 -3.01 6.68
N SER A 44 11.67 -4.20 6.18
CA SER A 44 12.61 -5.32 6.11
C SER A 44 13.60 -5.08 4.94
N GLY A 45 14.78 -5.69 5.00
CA GLY A 45 15.82 -5.51 3.96
C GLY A 45 15.43 -5.98 2.55
N THR A 46 14.24 -6.55 2.35
CA THR A 46 13.79 -7.12 1.05
C THR A 46 12.38 -6.67 0.66
N ASP A 47 11.76 -5.76 1.41
CA ASP A 47 10.37 -5.35 1.19
C ASP A 47 10.21 -4.57 -0.12
N PHE A 48 9.29 -5.02 -0.97
CA PHE A 48 8.84 -4.29 -2.17
C PHE A 48 7.38 -3.80 -2.05
N LEU A 49 6.62 -4.36 -1.10
CA LEU A 49 5.24 -3.99 -0.77
C LEU A 49 5.13 -3.80 0.74
N SER A 50 4.33 -2.85 1.18
CA SER A 50 4.03 -2.68 2.61
C SER A 50 2.98 -3.69 3.07
N PRO A 51 3.28 -4.66 3.95
CA PRO A 51 2.29 -5.61 4.42
C PRO A 51 1.06 -4.95 5.04
N CYS A 52 1.27 -3.92 5.90
CA CYS A 52 0.17 -3.18 6.53
C CYS A 52 -0.74 -2.52 5.48
N MET A 53 -0.14 -1.82 4.51
CA MET A 53 -0.90 -1.08 3.51
C MET A 53 -1.61 -2.01 2.53
N GLU A 54 -1.02 -3.16 2.19
CA GLU A 54 -1.65 -4.15 1.32
C GLU A 54 -2.85 -4.83 1.97
N GLU A 55 -2.81 -5.05 3.30
CA GLU A 55 -3.96 -5.53 4.05
C GLU A 55 -5.11 -4.52 4.06
N ILE A 56 -4.80 -3.24 4.31
CA ILE A 56 -5.77 -2.14 4.16
C ILE A 56 -6.33 -2.12 2.73
N GLY A 57 -5.50 -2.38 1.73
CA GLY A 57 -5.83 -2.48 0.31
C GLY A 57 -6.93 -3.49 -0.02
N ILE A 58 -6.86 -4.70 0.55
CA ILE A 58 -7.91 -5.72 0.36
C ILE A 58 -9.11 -5.45 1.28
N MET A 59 -8.89 -5.05 2.53
CA MET A 59 -9.98 -4.87 3.50
C MET A 59 -10.94 -3.74 3.12
N GLN A 60 -10.45 -2.66 2.51
CA GLN A 60 -11.31 -1.58 1.99
C GLN A 60 -12.22 -2.03 0.84
N ARG A 61 -11.85 -3.09 0.11
CA ARG A 61 -12.62 -3.62 -1.01
C ARG A 61 -13.73 -4.57 -0.55
N VAL A 62 -13.44 -5.40 0.46
CA VAL A 62 -14.33 -6.50 0.87
C VAL A 62 -15.32 -6.11 1.97
N LEU A 63 -15.00 -5.08 2.75
CA LEU A 63 -15.86 -4.58 3.83
C LEU A 63 -16.74 -3.40 3.36
N PRO A 64 -17.97 -3.27 3.90
CA PRO A 64 -18.74 -2.04 3.75
C PRO A 64 -18.01 -0.85 4.38
N GLU A 65 -18.16 0.35 3.81
CA GLU A 65 -17.47 1.58 4.24
C GLU A 65 -17.46 1.79 5.77
N HIS A 66 -18.62 1.73 6.42
CA HIS A 66 -18.71 1.94 7.87
C HIS A 66 -17.92 0.88 8.66
N GLY A 67 -18.03 -0.39 8.25
CA GLY A 67 -17.29 -1.49 8.87
C GLY A 67 -15.79 -1.38 8.64
N PHE A 68 -15.38 -0.95 7.43
CA PHE A 68 -13.99 -0.70 7.11
C PHE A 68 -13.38 0.39 7.97
N LEU A 69 -14.04 1.55 8.14
CA LEU A 69 -13.50 2.63 8.97
C LEU A 69 -13.37 2.26 10.45
N ILE A 70 -14.27 1.42 10.98
CA ILE A 70 -14.16 0.87 12.34
C ILE A 70 -12.96 -0.08 12.44
N TRP A 71 -12.83 -1.01 11.48
CA TRP A 71 -11.71 -1.93 11.42
C TRP A 71 -10.37 -1.18 11.26
N LEU A 72 -10.29 -0.21 10.37
CA LEU A 72 -9.08 0.57 10.11
C LEU A 72 -8.61 1.34 11.34
N LYS A 73 -9.52 1.87 12.17
CA LYS A 73 -9.17 2.53 13.43
C LYS A 73 -8.54 1.59 14.46
N ARG A 74 -8.95 0.31 14.46
CA ARG A 74 -8.35 -0.74 15.31
C ARG A 74 -7.03 -1.27 14.72
N PHE A 75 -7.02 -1.49 13.41
CA PHE A 75 -5.87 -2.03 12.69
C PHE A 75 -4.70 -1.04 12.60
N ALA A 76 -4.97 0.21 12.21
CA ALA A 76 -3.95 1.23 11.97
C ALA A 76 -4.33 2.56 12.65
N PRO A 77 -4.42 2.61 13.99
CA PRO A 77 -4.83 3.82 14.72
C PRO A 77 -3.94 5.03 14.42
N SER A 78 -2.64 4.80 14.15
CA SER A 78 -1.67 5.83 13.82
C SER A 78 -2.06 6.65 12.59
N LEU A 79 -2.73 6.07 11.59
CA LEU A 79 -3.17 6.81 10.39
C LEU A 79 -4.17 7.94 10.70
N PHE A 80 -4.86 7.86 11.85
CA PHE A 80 -5.78 8.89 12.32
C PHE A 80 -5.12 9.98 13.18
N ASP A 81 -3.85 9.81 13.53
CA ASP A 81 -3.07 10.87 14.18
C ASP A 81 -2.49 11.82 13.13
N LYS A 82 -2.84 13.11 13.24
CA LYS A 82 -2.32 14.16 12.36
C LYS A 82 -0.81 14.38 12.51
N LYS A 83 -0.22 13.87 13.59
CA LYS A 83 1.23 13.92 13.84
C LYS A 83 1.94 12.65 13.41
N PHE A 84 1.24 11.68 12.81
CA PHE A 84 1.87 10.46 12.34
C PHE A 84 2.93 10.76 11.29
N LEU A 85 4.12 10.23 11.54
CA LEU A 85 5.27 10.27 10.64
C LEU A 85 5.69 8.84 10.36
N TRP A 86 6.06 8.58 9.10
CA TRP A 86 6.59 7.30 8.69
C TRP A 86 7.78 7.55 7.77
N GLU A 87 8.97 7.12 8.21
CA GLU A 87 10.19 7.38 7.45
C GLU A 87 10.20 6.62 6.13
N VAL A 88 10.77 7.26 5.10
CA VAL A 88 11.03 6.64 3.81
C VAL A 88 11.99 5.47 3.97
N ALA A 89 11.78 4.42 3.18
CA ALA A 89 12.72 3.31 3.10
C ALA A 89 13.95 3.75 2.30
N LYS A 90 15.15 3.55 2.86
CA LYS A 90 16.42 4.02 2.28
C LYS A 90 17.22 2.84 1.73
N VAL A 91 17.63 2.94 0.47
CA VAL A 91 18.56 1.99 -0.16
C VAL A 91 19.98 2.36 0.23
N SER A 92 20.67 1.51 1.01
CA SER A 92 22.06 1.77 1.44
C SER A 92 23.10 1.38 0.39
N ASP A 93 22.81 0.37 -0.43
CA ASP A 93 23.63 -0.07 -1.56
C ASP A 93 22.72 -0.33 -2.77
N ARG A 94 22.91 0.44 -3.84
CA ARG A 94 22.07 0.38 -5.05
C ARG A 94 22.52 -0.71 -6.04
N THR A 95 23.67 -1.32 -5.80
CA THR A 95 24.15 -2.47 -6.60
C THR A 95 23.61 -3.79 -6.06
N ASP A 96 23.04 -3.78 -4.85
CA ASP A 96 22.32 -4.91 -4.29
C ASP A 96 20.88 -4.94 -4.82
N GLY A 97 20.59 -5.91 -5.68
CA GLY A 97 19.27 -6.12 -6.28
C GLY A 97 18.15 -6.39 -5.26
N HIS A 98 18.45 -6.75 -4.02
CA HIS A 98 17.44 -6.86 -2.97
C HIS A 98 17.15 -5.52 -2.29
N LEU A 99 18.17 -4.70 -2.04
CA LEU A 99 17.97 -3.44 -1.32
C LEU A 99 17.24 -2.42 -2.18
N VAL A 100 17.35 -2.48 -3.51
CA VAL A 100 16.56 -1.62 -4.43
C VAL A 100 15.04 -1.87 -4.31
N HIS A 101 14.60 -2.99 -3.74
CA HIS A 101 13.18 -3.22 -3.43
C HIS A 101 12.58 -2.11 -2.56
N LEU A 102 13.39 -1.48 -1.71
CA LEU A 102 12.95 -0.43 -0.81
C LEU A 102 12.44 0.83 -1.55
N ASP A 103 12.92 1.08 -2.78
CA ASP A 103 12.33 2.10 -3.64
C ASP A 103 10.91 1.71 -4.07
N GLY A 104 10.68 0.43 -4.40
CA GLY A 104 9.35 -0.13 -4.65
C GLY A 104 8.43 -0.04 -3.44
N LEU A 105 8.94 -0.30 -2.24
CA LEU A 105 8.19 -0.16 -0.99
C LEU A 105 7.67 1.27 -0.80
N ASN A 106 8.49 2.29 -1.07
CA ASN A 106 8.04 3.68 -1.00
C ASN A 106 6.88 3.96 -1.97
N PHE A 107 6.94 3.45 -3.21
CA PHE A 107 5.83 3.56 -4.15
C PHE A 107 4.58 2.79 -3.69
N SER A 108 4.75 1.59 -3.11
CA SER A 108 3.65 0.80 -2.54
C SER A 108 2.93 1.54 -1.41
N ARG A 109 3.70 2.14 -0.49
CA ARG A 109 3.15 2.99 0.57
C ARG A 109 2.40 4.17 -0.02
N ALA A 110 3.00 4.86 -1.00
CA ALA A 110 2.39 6.03 -1.64
C ALA A 110 1.05 5.71 -2.31
N TRP A 111 0.98 4.69 -3.19
CA TRP A 111 -0.27 4.40 -3.90
C TRP A 111 -1.38 3.97 -2.95
N ASN A 112 -1.05 3.22 -1.89
CA ASN A 112 -2.06 2.74 -0.95
C ASN A 112 -2.59 3.89 -0.12
N LEU A 113 -1.72 4.82 0.30
CA LEU A 113 -2.13 6.06 0.96
C LEU A 113 -3.01 6.91 0.04
N TYR A 114 -2.64 7.10 -1.23
CA TYR A 114 -3.48 7.85 -2.17
C TYR A 114 -4.85 7.22 -2.37
N TYR A 115 -4.93 5.88 -2.53
CA TYR A 115 -6.21 5.17 -2.62
C TYR A 115 -7.08 5.46 -1.40
N LEU A 116 -6.49 5.35 -0.22
CA LEU A 116 -7.19 5.54 1.04
C LEU A 116 -7.67 6.99 1.24
N ILE A 117 -6.83 7.96 0.87
CA ILE A 117 -7.16 9.39 0.89
C ILE A 117 -8.34 9.70 -0.04
N ASN A 118 -8.32 9.15 -1.25
CA ASN A 118 -9.33 9.42 -2.26
C ASN A 118 -10.70 8.81 -1.91
N GLN A 119 -10.70 7.65 -1.26
CA GLN A 119 -11.94 7.03 -0.77
C GLN A 119 -12.47 7.70 0.50
N TYR A 120 -11.59 8.17 1.40
CA TYR A 120 -11.98 8.71 2.71
C TYR A 120 -11.36 10.10 3.00
N PRO A 121 -11.62 11.11 2.16
CA PRO A 121 -10.94 12.41 2.27
C PRO A 121 -11.29 13.16 3.55
N LYS A 122 -12.49 12.97 4.10
CA LYS A 122 -12.91 13.61 5.37
C LYS A 122 -12.08 13.12 6.55
N GLN A 123 -11.64 11.86 6.52
CA GLN A 123 -10.95 11.20 7.62
C GLN A 123 -9.43 11.27 7.47
N LEU A 124 -8.91 11.19 6.24
CA LEU A 124 -7.52 10.83 5.98
C LEU A 124 -6.76 11.77 5.04
N SER A 125 -7.36 12.87 4.56
CA SER A 125 -6.69 13.83 3.67
C SER A 125 -5.40 14.44 4.23
N HIS A 126 -5.23 14.47 5.57
CA HIS A 126 -4.00 14.92 6.21
C HIS A 126 -2.79 14.02 5.91
N LEU A 127 -2.99 12.80 5.41
CA LEU A 127 -1.92 11.88 5.03
C LEU A 127 -1.30 12.20 3.66
N LYS A 128 -1.88 13.12 2.88
CA LYS A 128 -1.38 13.44 1.54
C LYS A 128 0.10 13.85 1.51
N PRO A 129 0.59 14.72 2.42
CA PRO A 129 2.02 15.07 2.46
C PRO A 129 2.92 13.86 2.74
N LEU A 130 2.46 12.91 3.55
CA LEU A 130 3.20 11.66 3.81
C LEU A 130 3.29 10.79 2.54
N ALA A 131 2.16 10.64 1.82
CA ALA A 131 2.14 9.91 0.55
C ALA A 131 3.06 10.55 -0.51
N ASP A 132 3.00 11.89 -0.64
CA ASP A 132 3.89 12.65 -1.52
C ASP A 132 5.37 12.50 -1.12
N THR A 133 5.67 12.39 0.18
CA THR A 133 7.05 12.19 0.68
C THR A 133 7.63 10.86 0.21
N HIS A 134 6.88 9.76 0.35
CA HIS A 134 7.32 8.46 -0.15
C HIS A 134 7.46 8.43 -1.68
N LEU A 135 6.47 8.95 -2.41
CA LEU A 135 6.52 9.00 -3.88
C LEU A 135 7.75 9.76 -4.37
N ASN A 136 7.95 10.98 -3.87
CA ASN A 136 9.00 11.87 -4.36
C ASN A 136 10.41 11.39 -4.00
N PHE A 137 10.56 10.66 -2.90
CA PHE A 137 11.87 10.14 -2.49
C PHE A 137 12.44 9.14 -3.48
N SER A 138 11.61 8.20 -3.94
CA SER A 138 12.05 7.11 -4.84
C SER A 138 11.86 7.41 -6.33
N LEU A 139 11.17 8.50 -6.69
CA LEU A 139 10.94 8.87 -8.09
C LEU A 139 12.25 9.04 -8.92
N PRO A 140 13.33 9.65 -8.39
CA PRO A 140 14.59 9.72 -9.12
C PRO A 140 15.21 8.34 -9.41
N SER A 141 14.94 7.33 -8.58
CA SER A 141 15.49 5.97 -8.71
C SER A 141 14.95 5.20 -9.94
N VAL A 142 13.90 5.72 -10.61
CA VAL A 142 13.34 5.10 -11.82
C VAL A 142 14.29 5.23 -13.03
N VAL A 143 15.24 6.17 -12.98
CA VAL A 143 16.18 6.50 -14.06
C VAL A 143 17.60 6.72 -13.54
N ASP A 144 18.02 5.96 -12.52
CA ASP A 144 19.30 6.15 -11.82
C ASP A 144 20.51 5.44 -12.47
N GLY A 145 20.30 4.77 -13.60
CA GLY A 145 21.29 4.02 -14.37
C GLY A 145 21.55 2.59 -13.89
N ASN A 146 20.90 2.13 -12.81
CA ASN A 146 21.07 0.79 -12.27
C ASN A 146 19.95 -0.14 -12.75
N TYR A 147 20.31 -1.14 -13.55
CA TYR A 147 19.34 -2.10 -14.09
C TYR A 147 18.44 -2.72 -13.01
N GLU A 148 18.99 -3.00 -11.83
CA GLU A 148 18.28 -3.73 -10.77
C GLU A 148 17.01 -3.03 -10.26
N GLY A 149 16.93 -1.70 -10.40
CA GLY A 149 15.72 -0.93 -10.14
C GLY A 149 14.95 -0.57 -11.41
N GLU A 150 15.65 -0.05 -12.42
CA GLU A 150 15.01 0.62 -13.57
C GLU A 150 14.04 -0.28 -14.36
N HIS A 151 14.30 -1.58 -14.45
CA HIS A 151 13.48 -2.49 -15.26
C HIS A 151 12.06 -2.70 -14.72
N TRP A 152 11.77 -2.37 -13.46
CA TRP A 152 10.46 -2.58 -12.84
C TRP A 152 9.94 -1.39 -12.04
N LEU A 153 10.80 -0.52 -11.48
CA LEU A 153 10.38 0.62 -10.64
C LEU A 153 9.43 1.57 -11.37
N ALA A 154 9.59 1.73 -12.69
CA ALA A 154 8.70 2.55 -13.50
C ALA A 154 7.24 2.09 -13.42
N SER A 155 6.97 0.79 -13.31
CA SER A 155 5.61 0.25 -13.19
C SER A 155 4.98 0.60 -11.84
N PHE A 156 5.76 0.60 -10.76
CA PHE A 156 5.32 0.98 -9.42
C PHE A 156 5.10 2.50 -9.32
N ALA A 157 6.01 3.30 -9.89
CA ALA A 157 5.88 4.74 -9.95
C ALA A 157 4.64 5.17 -10.76
N LEU A 158 4.40 4.53 -11.91
CA LEU A 158 3.20 4.77 -12.71
C LEU A 158 1.94 4.44 -11.92
N ARG A 159 1.91 3.29 -11.24
CA ARG A 159 0.77 2.89 -10.41
C ARG A 159 0.47 3.92 -9.32
N ALA A 160 1.49 4.42 -8.63
CA ALA A 160 1.31 5.48 -7.63
C ALA A 160 0.83 6.80 -8.26
N TYR A 161 1.35 7.16 -9.42
CA TYR A 161 0.97 8.37 -10.15
C TYR A 161 -0.49 8.36 -10.61
N GLU A 162 -0.98 7.22 -11.11
CA GLU A 162 -2.38 7.08 -11.56
C GLU A 162 -3.39 7.32 -10.44
N VAL A 163 -3.05 6.90 -9.22
CA VAL A 163 -3.92 6.97 -8.03
C VAL A 163 -3.84 8.32 -7.35
N ARG A 164 -2.73 9.05 -7.46
CA ARG A 164 -2.48 10.34 -6.78
C ARG A 164 -3.53 11.44 -7.02
N LYS A 165 -4.36 11.30 -8.06
CA LYS A 165 -5.34 12.29 -8.54
C LYS A 165 -6.34 12.72 -7.48
#